data_AF-A0A963NRW3-F1
#
_entry.id   AF-A0A963NRW3-F1
#
_cell.length_a   1.000
_cell.length_b   1.000
_cell.length_c   1.000
_cell.angle_alpha   90.00
_cell.angle_beta   90.00
_cell.angle_gamma   90.00
#
_symmetry.space_group_name_H-M   'P 1'
#
loop_
_entity.id
_entity.type
_entity.pdbx_description
1 polymer ?
#
loop_
_entity_poly.entity_id
_entity_poly.type
_entity_poly.pdbx_seq_one_letter_code
_entity_poly.pdbx_strand_id
1 'polypeptide(L)'
;DAAGYYDDFEVNRVVEVEFNAKSRQSDLAAALESVVSRLLHHYKAAQEKLKTARAKDDVKAIEAAQNELNALVLFKHDMTAYQRMYAFLSQIFDYGNTAIEKRFIFYKRLLPLLEFGREREGIDLSKVILTHHTLKHQGKRTLSLIDGEYPKLKPLTESGSGSIQEKEKAYLYEIIARVNDLFDGDITENDRLIYVNNVIKGKLLESDILVQQAANNSKEQFSSSPDLNDELLNAIMDALAAHSTMSKQALGSEQVRNGLKETLLGPGQLYEMLRERYRQRV
;
A
#
# COMPACT_ATOMS: atom_id res chain seq x y z
N ASP A 1 14.09 4.98 16.74
CA ASP A 1 13.37 5.62 15.62
C ASP A 1 12.49 6.72 16.17
N ALA A 2 11.87 7.54 15.30
CA ALA A 2 11.03 8.66 15.75
C ALA A 2 9.77 8.21 16.51
N ALA A 3 9.32 6.97 16.30
CA ALA A 3 8.16 6.40 16.99
C ALA A 3 8.52 5.65 18.30
N GLY A 4 9.80 5.50 18.64
CA GLY A 4 10.25 4.83 19.86
C GLY A 4 10.10 3.30 19.84
N TYR A 5 9.89 2.68 18.67
CA TYR A 5 9.77 1.23 18.54
C TYR A 5 11.10 0.49 18.68
N TYR A 6 12.21 1.14 18.34
CA TYR A 6 13.55 0.63 18.58
C TYR A 6 14.56 1.78 18.70
N ASP A 7 15.76 1.53 19.22
CA ASP A 7 16.83 2.53 19.28
C ASP A 7 18.09 2.10 18.51
N ASP A 8 19.04 3.03 18.36
CA ASP A 8 20.28 2.76 17.64
C ASP A 8 21.21 1.76 18.39
N PHE A 9 21.07 1.61 19.70
CA PHE A 9 21.81 0.59 20.46
C PHE A 9 21.29 -0.81 20.12
N GLU A 10 19.98 -0.98 20.01
CA GLU A 10 19.34 -2.23 19.60
C GLU A 10 19.74 -2.60 18.16
N VAL A 11 19.81 -1.61 17.26
CA VAL A 11 20.34 -1.82 15.89
C VAL A 11 21.80 -2.27 15.93
N ASN A 12 22.67 -1.54 16.65
CA ASN A 12 24.09 -1.85 16.71
C ASN A 12 24.34 -3.24 17.34
N ARG A 13 23.61 -3.60 18.41
CA ARG A 13 23.72 -4.91 19.06
C ARG A 13 23.45 -6.06 18.10
N VAL A 14 22.40 -5.96 17.28
CA VAL A 14 22.06 -7.00 16.29
C VAL A 14 23.14 -7.10 15.23
N VAL A 15 23.63 -5.96 14.75
CA VAL A 15 24.70 -5.91 13.74
C VAL A 15 26.00 -6.51 14.26
N GLU A 16 26.40 -6.19 15.49
CA GLU A 16 27.62 -6.76 16.10
C GLU A 16 27.56 -8.28 16.19
N VAL A 17 26.40 -8.83 16.58
CA VAL A 17 26.20 -10.27 16.64
C VAL A 17 26.19 -10.89 15.24
N GLU A 18 25.57 -10.24 14.25
CA GLU A 18 25.49 -10.70 12.86
C GLU A 18 26.88 -10.83 12.20
N PHE A 19 27.77 -9.87 12.46
CA PHE A 19 29.12 -9.88 11.88
C PHE A 19 30.15 -10.68 12.68
N ASN A 20 29.82 -11.12 13.90
CA ASN A 20 30.71 -11.96 14.69
C ASN A 20 30.63 -13.42 14.24
N ALA A 21 31.72 -13.91 13.62
CA ALA A 21 31.83 -15.27 13.08
C ALA A 21 31.67 -16.40 14.13
N LYS A 22 31.76 -16.08 15.43
CA LYS A 22 31.56 -17.04 16.53
C LYS A 22 30.13 -17.02 17.10
N SER A 23 29.31 -16.05 16.72
CA SER A 23 27.93 -15.93 17.19
C SER A 23 27.08 -17.09 16.72
N ARG A 24 26.16 -17.52 17.59
CA ARG A 24 25.14 -18.52 17.29
C ARG A 24 23.81 -17.84 16.97
N GLN A 25 22.90 -18.60 16.38
CA GLN A 25 21.53 -18.14 16.13
C GLN A 25 20.80 -17.73 17.42
N SER A 26 21.10 -18.37 18.55
CA SER A 26 20.59 -18.00 19.88
C SER A 26 20.99 -16.58 20.28
N ASP A 27 22.20 -16.15 19.91
CA ASP A 27 22.73 -14.84 20.27
C ASP A 27 22.04 -13.75 19.44
N LEU A 28 21.73 -14.05 18.16
CA LEU A 28 20.92 -13.17 17.31
C LEU A 28 19.48 -13.05 17.83
N ALA A 29 18.89 -14.16 18.27
CA ALA A 29 17.55 -14.17 18.86
C ALA A 29 17.53 -13.32 20.15
N ALA A 30 18.49 -13.52 21.06
CA ALA A 30 18.63 -12.74 22.29
C ALA A 30 18.82 -11.25 22.01
N ALA A 31 19.59 -10.89 20.98
CA ALA A 31 19.79 -9.50 20.58
C ALA A 31 18.49 -8.80 20.14
N LEU A 32 17.56 -9.55 19.54
CA LEU A 32 16.27 -9.05 19.03
C LEU A 32 15.12 -9.18 20.05
N GLU A 33 15.27 -10.02 21.07
CA GLU A 33 14.21 -10.43 21.99
C GLU A 33 13.47 -9.25 22.62
N SER A 34 14.20 -8.25 23.11
CA SER A 34 13.62 -7.03 23.71
C SER A 34 12.70 -6.30 22.74
N VAL A 35 13.17 -6.04 21.51
CA VAL A 35 12.42 -5.29 20.49
C VAL A 35 11.20 -6.08 20.05
N VAL A 36 11.37 -7.37 19.77
CA VAL A 36 10.30 -8.27 19.33
C VAL A 36 9.22 -8.37 20.40
N SER A 37 9.62 -8.63 21.65
CA SER A 37 8.68 -8.77 22.78
C SER A 37 7.90 -7.48 23.01
N ARG A 38 8.57 -6.33 22.96
CA ARG A 38 7.94 -5.01 23.07
C ARG A 38 6.89 -4.83 21.97
N LEU A 39 7.27 -4.98 20.70
CA LEU A 39 6.38 -4.79 19.56
C LEU A 39 5.17 -5.75 19.58
N LEU A 40 5.39 -7.02 19.90
CA LEU A 40 4.31 -8.01 20.02
C LEU A 40 3.40 -7.71 21.21
N HIS A 41 3.94 -7.22 22.32
CA HIS A 41 3.15 -6.79 23.48
C HIS A 41 2.26 -5.59 23.14
N HIS A 42 2.81 -4.55 22.48
CA HIS A 42 2.03 -3.40 22.01
C HIS A 42 0.91 -3.84 21.06
N TYR A 43 1.20 -4.73 20.12
CA TYR A 43 0.20 -5.26 19.20
C TYR A 43 -0.94 -6.00 19.92
N LYS A 44 -0.60 -6.95 20.80
CA LYS A 44 -1.59 -7.69 21.59
C LYS A 44 -2.41 -6.78 22.50
N ALA A 45 -1.79 -5.79 23.15
CA ALA A 45 -2.47 -4.83 23.99
C ALA A 45 -3.48 -4.00 23.19
N ALA A 46 -3.10 -3.53 21.99
CA ALA A 46 -3.99 -2.81 21.10
C ALA A 46 -5.17 -3.68 20.60
N GLN A 47 -4.93 -4.97 20.34
CA GLN A 47 -6.01 -5.93 19.99
C GLN A 47 -7.01 -6.11 21.14
N GLU A 48 -6.53 -6.29 22.37
CA GLU A 48 -7.42 -6.43 23.54
C GLU A 48 -8.18 -5.12 23.84
N LYS A 49 -7.55 -3.96 23.67
CA LYS A 49 -8.25 -2.66 23.72
C LYS A 49 -9.36 -2.58 22.69
N LEU A 50 -9.10 -3.00 21.45
CA LEU A 50 -10.11 -3.00 20.39
C LEU A 50 -11.28 -3.93 20.72
N LYS A 51 -11.00 -5.15 21.19
CA LYS A 51 -12.03 -6.12 21.60
C LYS A 51 -12.90 -5.56 22.73
N THR A 52 -12.28 -5.00 23.77
CA THR A 52 -12.99 -4.44 24.92
C THR A 52 -13.78 -3.18 24.57
N ALA A 53 -13.26 -2.33 23.67
CA ALA A 53 -13.97 -1.15 23.17
C ALA A 53 -15.19 -1.54 22.33
N ARG A 54 -15.06 -2.55 21.46
CA ARG A 54 -16.19 -3.10 20.69
C ARG A 54 -17.26 -3.71 21.59
N ALA A 55 -16.87 -4.45 22.63
CA ALA A 55 -17.82 -5.01 23.59
C ALA A 55 -18.60 -3.95 24.40
N LYS A 56 -18.09 -2.72 24.46
CA LYS A 56 -18.70 -1.57 25.16
C LYS A 56 -19.37 -0.58 24.21
N ASP A 57 -19.36 -0.83 22.89
CA ASP A 57 -19.79 0.09 21.84
C ASP A 57 -19.20 1.53 21.98
N ASP A 58 -17.98 1.63 22.52
CA ASP A 58 -17.29 2.91 22.67
C ASP A 58 -16.58 3.29 21.38
N VAL A 59 -17.28 4.03 20.52
CA VAL A 59 -16.80 4.46 19.19
C VAL A 59 -15.43 5.14 19.25
N LYS A 60 -15.16 5.98 20.26
CA LYS A 60 -13.87 6.68 20.38
C LYS A 60 -12.75 5.73 20.76
N ALA A 61 -13.02 4.81 21.69
CA ALA A 61 -12.03 3.80 22.09
C ALA A 61 -11.78 2.77 20.96
N ILE A 62 -12.79 2.45 20.15
CA ILE A 62 -12.65 1.61 18.96
C ILE A 62 -11.71 2.28 17.95
N GLU A 63 -11.96 3.55 17.63
CA GLU A 63 -11.12 4.30 16.68
C GLU A 63 -9.68 4.42 17.18
N ALA A 64 -9.49 4.76 18.47
CA ALA A 64 -8.15 4.88 19.06
C ALA A 64 -7.36 3.55 19.01
N ALA A 65 -7.99 2.44 19.39
CA ALA A 65 -7.35 1.13 19.35
C ALA A 65 -7.06 0.66 17.92
N GLN A 66 -7.96 0.96 16.98
CA GLN A 66 -7.75 0.65 15.56
C GLN A 66 -6.58 1.47 14.99
N ASN A 67 -6.47 2.75 15.35
CA ASN A 67 -5.34 3.60 14.95
C ASN A 67 -4.00 3.08 15.50
N GLU A 68 -3.97 2.59 16.75
CA GLU A 68 -2.78 1.98 17.35
C GLU A 68 -2.34 0.71 16.59
N LEU A 69 -3.29 -0.15 16.20
CA LEU A 69 -3.02 -1.33 15.37
C LEU A 69 -2.53 -0.95 13.97
N ASN A 70 -3.18 0.01 13.33
CA ASN A 70 -2.82 0.48 12.00
C ASN A 70 -1.41 1.09 11.99
N ALA A 71 -1.02 1.81 13.05
CA ALA A 71 0.33 2.36 13.19
C ALA A 71 1.40 1.26 13.26
N LEU A 72 1.14 0.16 13.96
CA LEU A 72 2.05 -0.99 14.04
C LEU A 72 2.15 -1.75 12.70
N VAL A 73 1.04 -1.92 12.01
CA VAL A 73 1.01 -2.52 10.66
C VAL A 73 1.77 -1.65 9.67
N LEU A 74 1.55 -0.33 9.70
CA LEU A 74 2.26 0.64 8.87
C LEU A 74 3.77 0.59 9.14
N PHE A 75 4.18 0.56 10.41
CA PHE A 75 5.59 0.42 10.78
C PHE A 75 6.25 -0.83 10.17
N LYS A 76 5.56 -1.98 10.19
CA LYS A 76 6.03 -3.21 9.52
C LYS A 76 6.12 -3.06 8.00
N HIS A 77 5.16 -2.38 7.39
CA HIS A 77 5.17 -2.10 5.96
C HIS A 77 6.35 -1.19 5.58
N ASP A 78 6.60 -0.13 6.34
CA ASP A 78 7.69 0.82 6.13
C ASP A 78 9.06 0.14 6.22
N MET A 79 9.25 -0.76 7.19
CA MET A 79 10.45 -1.59 7.26
C MET A 79 10.63 -2.45 5.99
N THR A 80 9.56 -3.05 5.50
CA THR A 80 9.60 -3.87 4.26
C THR A 80 9.93 -3.01 3.03
N ALA A 81 9.33 -1.83 2.93
CA ALA A 81 9.62 -0.86 1.87
C ALA A 81 11.08 -0.40 1.92
N TYR A 82 11.59 -0.08 3.11
CA TYR A 82 12.99 0.27 3.34
C TYR A 82 13.93 -0.83 2.83
N GLN A 83 13.65 -2.09 3.13
CA GLN A 83 14.47 -3.20 2.66
C GLN A 83 14.52 -3.31 1.14
N ARG A 84 13.37 -3.17 0.48
CA ARG A 84 13.27 -3.23 -0.99
C ARG A 84 14.03 -2.06 -1.63
N MET A 85 13.83 -0.85 -1.10
CA MET A 85 14.49 0.36 -1.57
C MET A 85 16.01 0.26 -1.40
N TYR A 86 16.48 -0.15 -0.22
CA TYR A 86 17.90 -0.38 0.03
C TYR A 86 18.49 -1.41 -0.93
N ALA A 87 17.84 -2.58 -1.09
CA ALA A 87 18.31 -3.66 -1.96
C ALA A 87 18.34 -3.28 -3.45
N PHE A 88 17.47 -2.36 -3.88
CA PHE A 88 17.47 -1.83 -5.24
C PHE A 88 18.58 -0.80 -5.44
N LEU A 89 18.60 0.24 -4.60
CA LEU A 89 19.51 1.37 -4.75
C LEU A 89 20.97 1.02 -4.47
N SER A 90 21.24 0.04 -3.59
CA SER A 90 22.60 -0.48 -3.34
C SER A 90 23.23 -1.16 -4.57
N GLN A 91 22.44 -1.49 -5.59
CA GLN A 91 22.98 -1.97 -6.87
C GLN A 91 23.51 -0.84 -7.76
N ILE A 92 23.09 0.39 -7.49
CA ILE A 92 23.31 1.56 -8.36
C ILE A 92 24.33 2.51 -7.72
N PHE A 93 24.30 2.70 -6.40
CA PHE A 93 25.24 3.58 -5.71
C PHE A 93 25.62 3.07 -4.31
N ASP A 94 26.84 3.40 -3.89
CA ASP A 94 27.30 3.22 -2.51
C ASP A 94 26.78 4.38 -1.65
N TYR A 95 26.06 4.06 -0.58
CA TYR A 95 25.45 5.03 0.31
C TYR A 95 26.46 5.82 1.16
N GLY A 96 27.70 5.33 1.32
CA GLY A 96 28.74 5.99 2.12
C GLY A 96 28.44 6.13 3.63
N ASN A 97 27.24 5.75 4.07
CA ASN A 97 26.78 5.82 5.44
C ASN A 97 26.38 4.43 5.96
N THR A 98 27.21 3.91 6.88
CA THR A 98 27.01 2.58 7.49
C THR A 98 25.73 2.47 8.31
N ALA A 99 25.15 3.59 8.78
CA ALA A 99 23.89 3.55 9.53
C ALA A 99 22.72 3.01 8.69
N ILE A 100 22.75 3.24 7.37
CA ILE A 100 21.72 2.77 6.44
C ILE A 100 21.80 1.23 6.32
N GLU A 101 23.01 0.71 6.11
CA GLU A 101 23.26 -0.73 6.03
C GLU A 101 22.93 -1.44 7.36
N LYS A 102 23.36 -0.86 8.48
CA LYS A 102 23.03 -1.37 9.82
C LYS A 102 21.52 -1.54 10.03
N ARG A 103 20.74 -0.53 9.61
CA ARG A 103 19.28 -0.56 9.69
C ARG A 103 18.65 -1.58 8.76
N PHE A 104 19.21 -1.76 7.55
CA PHE A 104 18.79 -2.82 6.64
C PHE A 104 18.96 -4.22 7.24
N ILE A 105 20.13 -4.50 7.83
CA ILE A 105 20.44 -5.77 8.50
C ILE A 105 19.49 -6.00 9.67
N PHE A 106 19.29 -4.99 10.51
CA PHE A 106 18.35 -5.04 11.62
C PHE A 106 16.93 -5.40 11.17
N TYR A 107 16.38 -4.68 10.19
CA TYR A 107 15.04 -4.97 9.65
C TYR A 107 14.95 -6.37 9.03
N LYS A 108 16.01 -6.85 8.38
CA LYS A 108 16.08 -8.19 7.78
C LYS A 108 15.90 -9.30 8.80
N ARG A 109 16.42 -9.09 10.00
CA ARG A 109 16.32 -10.05 11.10
C ARG A 109 15.03 -9.86 11.92
N LEU A 110 14.55 -8.63 12.04
CA LEU A 110 13.34 -8.30 12.81
C LEU A 110 12.04 -8.70 12.11
N LEU A 111 11.88 -8.38 10.81
CA LEU A 111 10.62 -8.56 10.07
C LEU A 111 10.02 -9.98 10.12
N PRO A 112 10.81 -11.07 10.01
CA PRO A 112 10.27 -12.42 10.09
C PRO A 112 9.64 -12.77 11.44
N LEU A 113 10.03 -12.06 12.51
CA LEU A 113 9.58 -12.30 13.88
C LEU A 113 8.32 -11.51 14.24
N LEU A 114 7.87 -10.59 13.39
CA LEU A 114 6.69 -9.75 13.62
C LEU A 114 5.46 -10.33 12.94
N GLU A 115 4.68 -11.12 13.67
CA GLU A 115 3.46 -11.78 13.17
C GLU A 115 2.21 -10.88 13.17
N PHE A 116 2.34 -9.58 12.91
CA PHE A 116 1.19 -8.68 12.79
C PHE A 116 0.22 -9.19 11.70
N GLY A 117 -1.04 -9.42 12.06
CA GLY A 117 -2.12 -9.81 11.15
C GLY A 117 -2.13 -11.27 10.68
N ARG A 118 -1.28 -12.16 11.21
CA ARG A 118 -1.38 -13.62 10.97
C ARG A 118 -2.16 -14.28 12.10
N GLU A 119 -3.46 -14.02 12.17
CA GLU A 119 -4.35 -14.83 13.00
C GLU A 119 -4.62 -16.16 12.31
N ARG A 120 -3.73 -17.13 12.52
CA ARG A 120 -4.16 -18.52 12.66
C ARG A 120 -4.00 -18.84 14.13
N GLU A 121 -5.11 -19.10 14.81
CA GLU A 121 -5.09 -19.71 16.13
C GLU A 121 -4.13 -20.91 16.11
N GLY A 122 -3.10 -20.85 16.95
CA GLY A 122 -2.14 -21.94 17.17
C GLY A 122 -1.25 -22.28 15.96
N ILE A 123 -0.15 -21.54 15.77
CA ILE A 123 1.01 -22.09 15.05
C ILE A 123 2.21 -22.06 15.99
N ASP A 124 2.57 -23.25 16.43
CA ASP A 124 3.85 -23.57 17.06
C ASP A 124 5.02 -23.07 16.19
N LEU A 125 5.91 -22.30 16.80
CA LEU A 125 7.10 -21.66 16.20
C LEU A 125 8.19 -22.67 15.79
N SER A 126 7.93 -23.97 15.86
CA SER A 126 8.88 -25.04 15.54
C SER A 126 9.16 -25.27 14.05
N LYS A 127 8.48 -24.59 13.10
CA LYS A 127 8.49 -25.01 11.68
C LYS A 127 9.34 -24.25 10.67
N VAL A 128 10.10 -23.21 11.02
CA VAL A 128 11.17 -22.71 10.11
C VAL A 128 12.39 -22.26 10.92
N ILE A 129 13.11 -23.23 11.47
CA ILE A 129 14.42 -23.01 12.07
C ILE A 129 15.47 -23.21 10.98
N LEU A 130 16.22 -22.15 10.65
CA LEU A 130 17.45 -22.28 9.87
C LEU A 130 18.48 -23.01 10.75
N THR A 131 18.60 -24.32 10.56
CA THR A 131 19.38 -25.18 11.47
C THR A 131 20.89 -24.96 11.36
N HIS A 132 21.39 -24.39 10.26
CA HIS A 132 22.81 -24.18 10.02
C HIS A 132 23.04 -22.85 9.28
N HIS A 133 23.74 -21.91 9.94
CA HIS A 133 24.37 -20.77 9.26
C HIS A 133 25.86 -21.07 9.13
N THR A 134 26.33 -21.33 7.90
CA THR A 134 27.76 -21.47 7.62
C THR A 134 28.18 -20.34 6.70
N LEU A 135 28.92 -19.37 7.24
CA LEU A 135 29.59 -18.35 6.43
C LEU A 135 30.74 -19.02 5.68
N LYS A 136 30.49 -19.42 4.43
CA LYS A 136 31.54 -19.88 3.52
C LYS A 136 32.02 -18.69 2.70
N HIS A 137 33.30 -18.34 2.84
CA HIS A 137 33.98 -17.40 1.95
C HIS A 137 33.98 -17.98 0.53
N GLN A 138 33.14 -17.46 -0.36
CA GLN A 138 32.95 -18.00 -1.72
C GLN A 138 34.03 -17.58 -2.73
N GLY A 139 35.17 -17.04 -2.26
CA GLY A 139 36.24 -16.52 -3.12
C GLY A 139 35.82 -15.31 -3.95
N LYS A 140 36.74 -14.76 -4.76
CA LYS A 140 36.39 -13.76 -5.79
C LYS A 140 35.70 -14.48 -6.93
N ARG A 141 34.39 -14.27 -7.06
CA ARG A 141 33.64 -14.70 -8.25
C ARG A 141 33.83 -13.68 -9.36
N THR A 142 34.43 -14.10 -10.46
CA THR A 142 34.32 -13.35 -11.72
C THR A 142 32.89 -13.52 -12.21
N LEU A 143 32.06 -12.50 -12.02
CA LEU A 143 30.75 -12.41 -12.64
C LEU A 143 30.97 -12.32 -14.15
N SER A 144 30.75 -13.43 -14.86
CA SER A 144 30.74 -13.40 -16.31
C SER A 144 29.47 -12.66 -16.72
N LEU A 145 29.62 -11.38 -17.06
CA LEU A 145 28.58 -10.61 -17.73
C LEU A 145 28.41 -11.25 -19.11
N ILE A 146 27.32 -11.98 -19.29
CA ILE A 146 26.94 -12.50 -20.60
C ILE A 146 26.34 -11.32 -21.35
N ASP A 147 26.84 -11.01 -22.55
CA ASP A 147 26.26 -9.98 -23.41
C ASP A 147 24.86 -10.41 -23.86
N GLY A 148 23.85 -9.61 -23.49
CA GLY A 148 22.44 -9.83 -23.81
C GLY A 148 21.51 -8.89 -23.03
N GLU A 149 20.27 -8.69 -23.53
CA GLU A 149 19.28 -7.86 -22.85
C GLU A 149 18.87 -8.47 -21.50
N TYR A 150 19.34 -7.84 -20.43
CA TYR A 150 18.92 -8.17 -19.07
C TYR A 150 17.43 -7.81 -18.88
N PRO A 151 16.62 -8.68 -18.24
CA PRO A 151 15.28 -8.27 -17.80
C PRO A 151 15.44 -7.11 -16.82
N LYS A 152 14.99 -5.92 -17.23
CA LYS A 152 15.00 -4.74 -16.37
C LYS A 152 14.13 -5.03 -15.15
N LEU A 153 14.70 -4.83 -13.96
CA LEU A 153 13.92 -4.85 -12.73
C LEU A 153 12.78 -3.83 -12.86
N LYS A 154 11.56 -4.25 -12.55
CA LYS A 154 10.42 -3.33 -12.55
C LYS A 154 10.70 -2.20 -11.55
N PRO A 155 10.47 -0.93 -11.93
CA PRO A 155 10.62 0.18 -11.01
C PRO A 155 9.71 -0.01 -9.79
N LEU A 156 10.19 0.43 -8.63
CA LEU A 156 9.48 0.35 -7.36
C LEU A 156 8.28 1.32 -7.41
N THR A 157 7.07 0.82 -7.67
CA THR A 157 5.86 1.65 -7.79
C THR A 157 5.13 1.88 -6.46
N GLU A 158 5.49 1.17 -5.38
CA GLU A 158 4.72 1.15 -4.12
C GLU A 158 5.62 1.08 -2.89
N SER A 159 6.38 2.15 -2.63
CA SER A 159 7.07 2.34 -1.34
C SER A 159 6.26 3.30 -0.47
N GLY A 160 5.63 2.79 0.60
CA GLY A 160 5.11 3.60 1.71
C GLY A 160 3.68 4.12 1.61
N SER A 161 2.84 3.63 0.69
CA SER A 161 1.46 4.09 0.52
C SER A 161 0.41 3.29 1.30
N GLY A 162 0.78 2.29 2.10
CA GLY A 162 -0.18 1.36 2.74
C GLY A 162 -1.31 2.05 3.51
N SER A 163 -1.00 3.10 4.29
CA SER A 163 -2.01 3.89 5.03
C SER A 163 -2.84 4.82 4.15
N ILE A 164 -2.28 5.30 3.04
CA ILE A 164 -2.99 6.13 2.06
C ILE A 164 -3.93 5.25 1.24
N GLN A 165 -3.47 4.10 0.74
CA GLN A 165 -4.29 3.14 0.02
C GLN A 165 -5.41 2.53 0.88
N GLU A 166 -5.18 2.24 2.17
CA GLU A 166 -6.24 1.76 3.07
C GLU A 166 -7.30 2.83 3.33
N LYS A 167 -6.91 4.08 3.56
CA LYS A 167 -7.84 5.21 3.71
C LYS A 167 -8.61 5.48 2.42
N GLU A 168 -7.93 5.51 1.27
CA GLU A 168 -8.56 5.65 -0.05
C GLU A 168 -9.55 4.52 -0.31
N LYS A 169 -9.21 3.27 0.02
CA LYS A 169 -10.13 2.13 -0.07
C LYS A 169 -11.32 2.28 0.85
N ALA A 170 -11.14 2.73 2.09
CA ALA A 170 -12.24 2.97 3.03
C ALA A 170 -13.20 4.05 2.51
N TYR A 171 -12.67 5.17 2.00
CA TYR A 171 -13.49 6.20 1.35
C TYR A 171 -14.21 5.67 0.11
N LEU A 172 -13.56 4.84 -0.70
CA LEU A 172 -14.19 4.19 -1.85
C LEU A 172 -15.33 3.26 -1.41
N TYR A 173 -15.16 2.46 -0.35
CA TYR A 173 -16.24 1.63 0.20
C TYR A 173 -17.42 2.46 0.71
N GLU A 174 -17.15 3.58 1.37
CA GLU A 174 -18.21 4.49 1.82
C GLU A 174 -18.96 5.12 0.64
N ILE A 175 -18.23 5.55 -0.40
CA ILE A 175 -18.83 6.04 -1.65
C ILE A 175 -19.69 4.93 -2.26
N ILE A 176 -19.17 3.71 -2.39
CA ILE A 176 -19.90 2.56 -2.93
C ILE A 176 -21.21 2.34 -2.17
N ALA A 177 -21.15 2.27 -0.84
CA ALA A 177 -22.34 2.03 -0.01
C ALA A 177 -23.39 3.13 -0.23
N ARG A 178 -22.98 4.39 -0.25
CA ARG A 178 -23.91 5.53 -0.46
C ARG A 178 -24.43 5.61 -1.90
N VAL A 179 -23.63 5.23 -2.89
CA VAL A 179 -23.99 5.32 -4.31
C VAL A 179 -24.88 4.15 -4.74
N ASN A 180 -24.73 2.98 -4.12
CA ASN A 180 -25.58 1.82 -4.38
C ASN A 180 -27.07 2.10 -4.11
N ASP A 181 -27.38 3.00 -3.16
CA ASP A 181 -28.75 3.42 -2.83
C ASP A 181 -29.31 4.53 -3.73
N LEU A 182 -28.47 5.16 -4.57
CA LEU A 182 -28.86 6.31 -5.41
C LEU A 182 -29.21 5.94 -6.85
N PHE A 183 -28.77 4.77 -7.33
CA PHE A 183 -28.91 4.36 -8.74
C PHE A 183 -29.52 2.96 -8.84
N ASP A 184 -30.69 2.88 -9.47
CA ASP A 184 -31.41 1.65 -9.81
C ASP A 184 -31.15 1.19 -11.25
N GLY A 185 -31.38 -0.10 -11.53
CA GLY A 185 -31.31 -0.70 -12.88
C GLY A 185 -30.13 -1.66 -13.09
N ASP A 186 -29.91 -2.08 -14.34
CA ASP A 186 -28.84 -3.00 -14.75
C ASP A 186 -27.46 -2.31 -14.79
N ILE A 187 -27.00 -1.81 -13.63
CA ILE A 187 -25.74 -1.09 -13.46
C ILE A 187 -24.89 -1.80 -12.41
N THR A 188 -23.62 -2.08 -12.71
CA THR A 188 -22.75 -2.73 -11.73
C THR A 188 -22.23 -1.74 -10.69
N GLU A 189 -21.81 -2.26 -9.54
CA GLU A 189 -21.17 -1.46 -8.48
C GLU A 189 -19.93 -0.70 -8.99
N ASN A 190 -19.16 -1.33 -9.90
CA ASN A 190 -18.00 -0.71 -10.50
C ASN A 190 -18.38 0.44 -11.45
N ASP A 191 -19.47 0.30 -12.21
CA ASP A 191 -19.95 1.37 -13.11
C ASP A 191 -20.37 2.60 -12.29
N ARG A 192 -21.08 2.36 -11.18
CA ARG A 192 -21.47 3.41 -10.22
C ARG A 192 -20.26 4.14 -9.63
N LEU A 193 -19.24 3.39 -9.20
CA LEU A 193 -18.02 3.97 -8.65
C LEU A 193 -17.23 4.79 -9.68
N ILE A 194 -17.07 4.27 -10.90
CA ILE A 194 -16.38 5.00 -11.97
C ILE A 194 -17.14 6.29 -12.31
N TYR A 195 -18.47 6.22 -12.40
CA TYR A 195 -19.29 7.37 -12.71
C TYR A 195 -19.13 8.49 -11.67
N VAL A 196 -19.25 8.18 -10.38
CA VAL A 196 -19.15 9.19 -9.33
C VAL A 196 -17.71 9.70 -9.14
N ASN A 197 -16.74 8.81 -8.99
CA ASN A 197 -15.39 9.19 -8.56
C ASN A 197 -14.49 9.66 -9.71
N ASN A 198 -14.69 9.16 -10.94
CA ASN A 198 -13.82 9.51 -12.06
C ASN A 198 -14.51 10.46 -13.06
N VAL A 199 -15.81 10.28 -13.31
CA VAL A 199 -16.52 11.11 -14.30
C VAL A 199 -17.03 12.41 -13.66
N ILE A 200 -17.95 12.32 -12.70
CA ILE A 200 -18.59 13.51 -12.11
C ILE A 200 -17.59 14.32 -11.28
N LYS A 201 -16.89 13.67 -10.33
CA LYS A 201 -15.86 14.35 -9.53
C LYS A 201 -14.74 14.92 -10.39
N GLY A 202 -14.33 14.23 -11.46
CA GLY A 202 -13.34 14.73 -12.40
C GLY A 202 -13.76 16.07 -13.01
N LYS A 203 -14.98 16.16 -13.52
CA LYS A 203 -15.54 17.40 -14.08
C LYS A 203 -15.68 18.52 -13.06
N LEU A 204 -16.13 18.21 -11.84
CA LEU A 204 -16.25 19.22 -10.78
C LEU A 204 -14.90 19.80 -10.36
N LEU A 205 -13.83 19.00 -10.41
CA LEU A 205 -12.47 19.46 -10.13
C LEU A 205 -11.91 20.39 -11.22
N GLU A 206 -12.49 20.39 -12.42
CA GLU A 206 -12.15 21.32 -13.51
C GLU A 206 -12.85 22.69 -13.37
N SER A 207 -13.80 22.84 -12.44
CA SER A 207 -14.56 24.08 -12.25
C SER A 207 -13.79 25.10 -11.40
N ASP A 208 -13.32 26.17 -12.05
CA ASP A 208 -12.66 27.29 -11.37
C ASP A 208 -13.54 27.93 -10.29
N ILE A 209 -14.87 27.95 -10.51
CA ILE A 209 -15.85 28.48 -9.56
C ILE A 209 -15.81 27.65 -8.27
N LEU A 210 -15.90 26.33 -8.38
CA LEU A 210 -15.86 25.44 -7.22
C LEU A 210 -14.52 25.48 -6.50
N VAL A 211 -13.41 25.58 -7.25
CA VAL A 211 -12.07 25.74 -6.66
C VAL A 211 -12.02 27.03 -5.82
N GLN A 212 -12.49 28.16 -6.36
CA GLN A 212 -12.52 29.42 -5.62
C GLN A 212 -13.46 29.37 -4.41
N GLN A 213 -14.63 28.73 -4.53
CA GLN A 213 -15.53 28.61 -3.39
C GLN A 213 -14.97 27.71 -2.29
N ALA A 214 -14.37 26.58 -2.65
CA ALA A 214 -13.76 25.67 -1.68
C ALA A 214 -12.57 26.33 -0.94
N ALA A 215 -11.82 27.20 -1.61
CA ALA A 215 -10.70 27.92 -0.99
C ALA A 215 -11.15 29.00 0.01
N ASN A 216 -12.31 29.63 -0.22
CA ASN A 216 -12.74 30.82 0.51
C ASN A 216 -13.88 30.59 1.51
N ASN A 217 -14.49 29.40 1.54
CA ASN A 217 -15.65 29.10 2.38
C ASN A 217 -15.42 27.84 3.23
N SER A 218 -16.16 27.74 4.36
CA SER A 218 -16.21 26.49 5.12
C SER A 218 -16.91 25.39 4.31
N LYS A 219 -16.71 24.13 4.69
CA LYS A 219 -17.35 22.98 4.00
C LYS A 219 -18.88 23.07 4.04
N GLU A 220 -19.45 23.52 5.16
CA GLU A 220 -20.89 23.69 5.34
C GLU A 220 -21.44 24.79 4.42
N GLN A 221 -20.72 25.91 4.31
CA GLN A 221 -21.06 27.01 3.42
C GLN A 221 -20.96 26.58 1.95
N PHE A 222 -19.87 25.90 1.57
CA PHE A 222 -19.69 25.33 0.24
C PHE A 222 -20.82 24.35 -0.11
N SER A 223 -21.18 23.45 0.81
CA SER A 223 -22.25 22.47 0.59
C SER A 223 -23.63 23.09 0.40
N SER A 224 -23.83 24.31 0.91
CA SER A 224 -25.09 25.07 0.80
C SER A 224 -25.08 26.04 -0.39
N SER A 225 -24.00 26.09 -1.16
CA SER A 225 -23.83 27.02 -2.27
C SER A 225 -24.74 26.64 -3.46
N PRO A 226 -25.50 27.59 -4.04
CA PRO A 226 -26.22 27.37 -5.30
C PRO A 226 -25.28 26.95 -6.44
N ASP A 227 -24.08 27.53 -6.50
CA ASP A 227 -23.11 27.24 -7.57
C ASP A 227 -22.67 25.79 -7.55
N LEU A 228 -22.60 25.13 -6.38
CA LEU A 228 -22.31 23.71 -6.29
C LEU A 228 -23.40 22.85 -6.96
N ASN A 229 -24.67 23.23 -6.79
CA ASN A 229 -25.78 22.49 -7.41
C ASN A 229 -25.80 22.69 -8.92
N ASP A 230 -25.57 23.93 -9.38
CA ASP A 230 -25.56 24.26 -10.80
C ASP A 230 -24.37 23.57 -11.51
N GLU A 231 -23.18 23.62 -10.93
CA GLU A 231 -22.00 22.93 -11.45
C GLU A 231 -22.14 21.41 -11.43
N LEU A 232 -22.83 20.85 -10.42
CA LEU A 232 -23.16 19.43 -10.39
C LEU A 232 -24.09 19.03 -11.54
N LEU A 233 -25.14 19.81 -11.80
CA LEU A 233 -26.04 19.56 -12.93
C LEU A 233 -25.31 19.70 -14.27
N ASN A 234 -24.49 20.73 -14.44
CA ASN A 234 -23.66 20.92 -15.63
C ASN A 234 -22.71 19.74 -15.84
N ALA A 235 -22.01 19.30 -14.79
CA ALA A 235 -21.12 18.15 -14.85
C ALA A 235 -21.86 16.86 -15.29
N ILE A 236 -23.09 16.64 -14.81
CA ILE A 236 -23.92 15.49 -15.22
C ILE A 236 -24.30 15.59 -16.71
N MET A 237 -24.76 16.77 -17.15
CA MET A 237 -25.14 17.00 -18.55
C MET A 237 -23.95 16.83 -19.50
N ASP A 238 -22.80 17.40 -19.15
CA ASP A 238 -21.58 17.31 -19.95
C ASP A 238 -21.01 15.90 -19.97
N ALA A 239 -21.09 15.16 -18.85
CA ALA A 239 -20.69 13.76 -18.79
C ALA A 239 -21.51 12.92 -19.77
N LEU A 240 -22.84 13.11 -19.76
CA LEU A 240 -23.76 12.41 -20.66
C LEU A 240 -23.48 12.77 -22.13
N ALA A 241 -23.29 14.05 -22.44
CA ALA A 241 -23.02 14.52 -23.79
C ALA A 241 -21.69 13.99 -24.33
N ALA A 242 -20.62 14.04 -23.52
CA ALA A 242 -19.30 13.51 -23.87
C ALA A 242 -19.37 11.99 -24.08
N HIS A 243 -19.96 11.24 -23.15
CA HIS A 243 -20.10 9.79 -23.24
C HIS A 243 -20.90 9.37 -24.48
N SER A 244 -22.02 10.05 -24.74
CA SER A 244 -22.85 9.80 -25.92
C SER A 244 -22.10 10.09 -27.22
N THR A 245 -21.32 11.17 -27.26
CA THR A 245 -20.53 11.55 -28.44
C THR A 245 -19.42 10.54 -28.71
N MET A 246 -18.62 10.19 -27.70
CA MET A 246 -17.55 9.20 -27.82
C MET A 246 -18.10 7.82 -28.24
N SER A 247 -19.23 7.40 -27.64
CA SER A 247 -19.89 6.13 -27.98
C SER A 247 -20.37 6.12 -29.42
N LYS A 248 -21.02 7.19 -29.89
CA LYS A 248 -21.46 7.32 -31.29
C LYS A 248 -20.29 7.27 -32.27
N GLN A 249 -19.19 7.93 -31.96
CA GLN A 249 -17.98 7.91 -32.81
C GLN A 249 -17.36 6.51 -32.87
N ALA A 250 -17.24 5.82 -31.72
CA ALA A 250 -16.71 4.46 -31.67
C ALA A 250 -17.61 3.46 -32.41
N LEU A 251 -18.94 3.59 -32.31
CA LEU A 251 -19.87 2.74 -33.04
C LEU A 251 -19.91 3.05 -34.55
N GLY A 252 -19.75 4.32 -34.92
CA GLY A 252 -19.82 4.77 -36.31
C GLY A 252 -18.51 4.61 -37.11
N SER A 253 -17.36 4.43 -36.47
CA SER A 253 -16.05 4.41 -37.15
C SER A 253 -15.20 3.19 -36.78
N GLU A 254 -14.84 2.40 -37.79
CA GLU A 254 -13.92 1.27 -37.61
C GLU A 254 -12.51 1.73 -37.24
N GLN A 255 -12.06 2.85 -37.79
CA GLN A 255 -10.77 3.45 -37.43
C GLN A 255 -10.71 3.78 -35.94
N VAL A 256 -11.78 4.36 -35.37
CA VAL A 256 -11.85 4.66 -33.92
C VAL A 256 -11.82 3.36 -33.11
N ARG A 257 -12.56 2.32 -33.52
CA ARG A 257 -12.52 1.00 -32.84
C ARG A 257 -11.14 0.37 -32.87
N ASN A 258 -10.44 0.44 -34.01
CA ASN A 258 -9.08 -0.09 -34.13
C ASN A 258 -8.11 0.67 -33.24
N GLY A 259 -8.18 2.01 -33.21
CA GLY A 259 -7.37 2.83 -32.32
C GLY A 259 -7.62 2.53 -30.83
N LEU A 260 -8.89 2.34 -30.43
CA LEU A 260 -9.24 1.91 -29.07
C LEU A 260 -8.65 0.52 -28.75
N LYS A 261 -8.77 -0.43 -29.68
CA LYS A 261 -8.22 -1.78 -29.52
C LYS A 261 -6.69 -1.75 -29.32
N GLU A 262 -5.98 -1.01 -30.15
CA GLU A 262 -4.53 -0.83 -30.04
C GLU A 262 -4.12 -0.18 -28.72
N THR A 263 -4.85 0.87 -28.32
CA THR A 263 -4.60 1.56 -27.03
C THR A 263 -4.80 0.62 -25.85
N LEU A 264 -5.87 -0.18 -25.86
CA LEU A 264 -6.15 -1.14 -24.79
C LEU A 264 -5.14 -2.30 -24.74
N LEU A 265 -4.68 -2.78 -25.90
CA LEU A 265 -3.69 -3.86 -25.98
C LEU A 265 -2.25 -3.37 -25.71
N GLY A 266 -1.95 -2.10 -25.96
CA GLY A 266 -0.64 -1.50 -25.72
C GLY A 266 -0.53 -0.91 -24.30
N PRO A 267 -0.61 0.43 -24.15
CA PRO A 267 -0.46 1.09 -22.85
C PRO A 267 -1.54 0.68 -21.84
N GLY A 268 -2.73 0.28 -22.30
CA GLY A 268 -3.81 -0.20 -21.45
C GLY A 268 -3.61 -1.59 -20.86
N GLN A 269 -2.63 -2.37 -21.36
CA GLN A 269 -2.24 -3.71 -20.84
C GLN A 269 -3.43 -4.67 -20.62
N LEU A 270 -4.48 -4.57 -21.44
CA LEU A 270 -5.71 -5.33 -21.25
C LEU A 270 -5.47 -6.84 -21.25
N TYR A 271 -4.61 -7.33 -22.14
CA TYR A 271 -4.29 -8.76 -22.23
C TYR A 271 -3.62 -9.27 -20.96
N GLU A 272 -2.63 -8.53 -20.45
CA GLU A 272 -1.88 -8.86 -19.24
C GLU A 272 -2.80 -8.90 -18.02
N MET A 273 -3.64 -7.87 -17.85
CA MET A 273 -4.58 -7.75 -16.75
C MET A 273 -5.63 -8.88 -16.76
N LEU A 274 -6.17 -9.23 -17.94
CA LEU A 274 -7.10 -10.35 -18.08
C LEU A 274 -6.44 -11.68 -17.71
N ARG A 275 -5.18 -11.88 -18.13
CA ARG A 275 -4.41 -13.10 -17.83
C ARG A 275 -4.03 -13.21 -16.36
N GLU A 276 -3.78 -12.09 -15.69
CA GLU A 276 -3.54 -12.04 -14.25
C GLU A 276 -4.82 -12.36 -13.47
N ARG A 277 -5.96 -11.77 -13.87
CA ARG A 277 -7.26 -12.05 -13.26
C ARG A 277 -7.69 -13.51 -13.40
N TYR A 278 -7.39 -14.15 -14.53
CA TYR A 278 -7.62 -15.59 -14.69
C TYR A 278 -6.77 -16.41 -13.71
N ARG A 279 -5.49 -16.07 -13.55
CA ARG A 279 -4.58 -16.75 -12.60
C ARG A 279 -4.97 -16.57 -11.14
N GLN A 280 -5.65 -15.49 -10.78
CA GLN A 280 -6.14 -15.26 -9.41
C GLN A 280 -7.44 -16.03 -9.09
N ARG A 281 -8.15 -16.53 -10.11
CA ARG A 281 -9.40 -17.28 -9.97
C ARG A 281 -9.23 -18.80 -10.00
N VAL A 282 -8.08 -19.29 -10.47
CA VAL A 282 -7.69 -20.71 -10.52
C VAL A 282 -6.75 -20.99 -9.36
#